data_AF-A0A101IXA1-F1
#
_entry.id   AF-A0A101IXA1-F1
#
_cell.length_a   1.000
_cell.length_b   1.000
_cell.length_c   1.000
_cell.angle_alpha   90.00
_cell.angle_beta   90.00
_cell.angle_gamma   90.00
#
_symmetry.space_group_name_H-M   'P 1'
#
loop_
_entity.id
_entity.type
_entity.pdbx_description
1 polymer ?
#
loop_
_entity_poly.entity_id
_entity_poly.type
_entity_poly.pdbx_seq_one_letter_code
_entity_poly.pdbx_strand_id
1 'polypeptide(L)'
;MRPISLGRVIETVYLSEFEGRINNSLLQERCVVSPRRAKEILDEVTRMGLLEQESSNLFQTTPLGKELLVAVRKKAWDEVHQILLKYTFYFDFYETLSQYGPIQPEQMLFYLKNTSSSFNRASVTVLCDWVERLNSAQRNVFTNVYYPVYAMTTPMLPEFLRVYTELNARAGISLRQRYVEIPKIREAVCERLKIRRHDFDKEFLRLYMNNIGTIELSGAPITTHSKITSKHIKSLIFTEMPNEMIMKLTSERYLNGITCNSKQYYYVAVHGGDIIE
;
A
#
# COMPACT_ATOMS: atom_id res chain seq x y z
N MET A 1 -18.38 8.13 -6.00
CA MET A 1 -17.40 8.82 -5.13
C MET A 1 -16.74 9.98 -5.87
N ARG A 2 -16.59 11.14 -5.19
CA ARG A 2 -15.64 12.17 -5.65
C ARG A 2 -14.23 11.78 -5.19
N PRO A 3 -13.20 11.79 -6.05
CA PRO A 3 -11.86 11.36 -5.66
C PRO A 3 -11.33 12.25 -4.53
N ILE A 4 -11.13 11.70 -3.33
CA ILE A 4 -10.64 12.39 -2.13
C ILE A 4 -9.51 11.54 -1.54
N SER A 5 -8.41 12.16 -1.12
CA SER A 5 -7.29 11.41 -0.53
C SER A 5 -7.65 10.87 0.85
N LEU A 6 -7.04 9.75 1.24
CA LEU A 6 -7.25 9.16 2.57
C LEU A 6 -6.90 10.14 3.68
N GLY A 7 -5.80 10.90 3.49
CA GLY A 7 -5.40 11.96 4.41
C GLY A 7 -6.51 12.98 4.62
N ARG A 8 -7.16 13.44 3.54
CA ARG A 8 -8.23 14.43 3.64
C ARG A 8 -9.49 13.89 4.32
N VAL A 9 -9.81 12.61 4.15
CA VAL A 9 -10.90 11.97 4.90
C VAL A 9 -10.60 12.03 6.40
N ILE A 10 -9.42 11.57 6.81
CA ILE A 10 -9.04 11.51 8.22
C ILE A 10 -8.91 12.91 8.82
N GLU A 11 -8.30 13.87 8.12
CA GLU A 11 -8.21 15.28 8.53
C GLU A 11 -9.59 15.90 8.78
N THR A 12 -10.57 15.60 7.93
CA THR A 12 -11.94 16.14 8.06
C THR A 12 -12.65 15.56 9.29
N VAL A 13 -12.52 14.25 9.52
CA VAL A 13 -13.10 13.58 10.70
C VAL A 13 -12.43 14.10 11.98
N TYR A 14 -11.10 14.23 11.98
CA TYR A 14 -10.36 14.79 13.10
C TYR A 14 -10.78 16.22 13.44
N LEU A 15 -10.91 17.08 12.42
CA LEU A 15 -11.32 18.46 12.63
C LEU A 15 -12.72 18.54 13.26
N SER A 16 -13.63 17.67 12.84
CA SER A 16 -14.96 17.57 13.44
C SER A 16 -14.94 17.05 14.87
N GLU A 17 -14.07 16.10 15.21
CA GLU A 17 -13.92 15.62 16.59
C GLU A 17 -13.37 16.73 17.50
N PHE A 18 -12.35 17.45 17.03
CA PHE A 18 -11.66 18.49 17.78
C PHE A 18 -12.53 19.73 18.04
N GLU A 19 -13.22 20.23 17.01
CA GLU A 19 -14.07 21.43 17.09
C GLU A 19 -15.49 21.10 17.59
N GLY A 20 -15.81 19.81 17.76
CA GLY A 20 -17.14 19.27 18.05
C GLY A 20 -18.08 19.27 16.85
N ARG A 21 -18.14 20.39 16.11
CA ARG A 21 -18.93 20.54 14.88
C ARG A 21 -18.16 21.35 13.85
N ILE A 22 -18.28 20.98 12.58
CA ILE A 22 -17.65 21.69 11.47
C ILE A 22 -18.67 22.10 10.41
N ASN A 23 -18.32 23.13 9.65
CA ASN A 23 -19.08 23.58 8.48
C ASN A 23 -18.15 23.74 7.26
N ASN A 24 -18.74 24.10 6.13
CA ASN A 24 -18.02 24.28 4.87
C ASN A 24 -16.89 25.33 4.97
N SER A 25 -17.13 26.45 5.64
CA SER A 25 -16.17 27.56 5.75
C SER A 25 -14.96 27.17 6.60
N LEU A 26 -15.18 26.50 7.73
CA LEU A 26 -14.11 26.03 8.61
C LEU A 26 -13.22 25.00 7.90
N LEU A 27 -13.83 24.07 7.16
CA LEU A 27 -13.06 23.10 6.37
C LEU A 27 -12.28 23.78 5.23
N GLN A 28 -12.86 24.81 4.61
CA GLN A 28 -12.21 25.60 3.58
C GLN A 28 -10.91 26.25 4.11
N GLU A 29 -11.00 26.89 5.27
CA GLU A 29 -9.89 27.58 5.92
C GLU A 29 -8.81 26.59 6.38
N ARG A 30 -9.20 25.58 7.17
CA ARG A 30 -8.25 24.64 7.79
C ARG A 30 -7.56 23.74 6.78
N CYS A 31 -8.26 23.34 5.72
CA CYS A 31 -7.72 22.42 4.74
C CYS A 31 -7.31 23.08 3.42
N VAL A 32 -7.38 24.42 3.34
CA VAL A 32 -6.97 25.28 2.21
C VAL A 32 -7.51 24.76 0.88
N VAL A 33 -8.83 24.64 0.79
CA VAL A 33 -9.54 24.17 -0.42
C VAL A 33 -10.55 25.19 -0.92
N SER A 34 -11.10 24.99 -2.12
CA SER A 34 -12.21 25.82 -2.60
C SER A 34 -13.51 25.50 -1.85
N PRO A 35 -14.49 26.42 -1.81
CA PRO A 35 -15.79 26.18 -1.16
C PRO A 35 -16.52 24.97 -1.74
N ARG A 36 -16.45 24.78 -3.06
CA ARG A 36 -17.03 23.61 -3.73
C ARG A 36 -16.35 22.32 -3.28
N ARG A 37 -15.02 22.33 -3.16
CA ARG A 37 -14.24 21.15 -2.77
C ARG A 37 -14.46 20.78 -1.30
N ALA A 38 -14.57 21.76 -0.41
CA ALA A 38 -14.94 21.53 0.99
C ALA A 38 -16.31 20.83 1.08
N LYS A 39 -17.31 21.31 0.34
CA LYS A 39 -18.63 20.66 0.28
C LYS A 39 -18.56 19.24 -0.25
N GLU A 40 -17.83 19.01 -1.34
CA GLU A 40 -17.64 17.66 -1.89
C GLU A 40 -16.99 16.69 -0.89
N ILE A 41 -16.07 17.19 -0.05
CA ILE A 41 -15.43 16.40 1.01
C ILE A 41 -16.43 16.07 2.11
N LEU A 42 -17.15 17.06 2.65
CA LEU A 42 -18.16 16.84 3.69
C LEU A 42 -19.23 15.85 3.25
N ASP A 43 -19.76 16.02 2.03
CA ASP A 43 -20.77 15.13 1.46
C ASP A 43 -20.24 13.69 1.33
N GLU A 44 -18.99 13.51 0.89
CA GLU A 44 -18.41 12.18 0.74
C GLU A 44 -18.11 11.52 2.10
N VAL A 45 -17.52 12.25 3.04
CA VAL A 45 -17.20 11.71 4.38
C VAL A 45 -18.49 11.38 5.15
N THR A 46 -19.56 12.14 4.91
CA THR A 46 -20.92 11.82 5.40
C THR A 46 -21.46 10.55 4.74
N ARG A 47 -21.30 10.39 3.42
CA ARG A 47 -21.66 9.13 2.71
C ARG A 47 -20.89 7.91 3.21
N MET A 48 -19.66 8.10 3.71
CA MET A 48 -18.87 7.04 4.34
C MET A 48 -19.38 6.66 5.74
N GLY A 49 -20.34 7.42 6.30
CA GLY A 49 -20.86 7.23 7.65
C GLY A 49 -19.91 7.69 8.76
N LEU A 50 -18.86 8.45 8.42
CA LEU A 50 -17.85 8.95 9.36
C LEU A 50 -18.24 10.29 9.98
N LEU A 51 -19.04 11.06 9.25
CA LEU A 51 -19.73 12.25 9.74
C LEU A 51 -21.24 12.07 9.59
N GLU A 52 -22.01 12.80 10.38
CA GLU A 52 -23.44 12.97 10.21
C GLU A 52 -23.80 14.45 10.15
N GLN A 53 -24.82 14.76 9.37
CA GLN A 53 -25.32 16.11 9.19
C GLN A 53 -26.42 16.39 10.21
N GLU A 54 -26.16 17.25 11.19
CA GLU A 54 -27.17 17.66 12.19
C GLU A 54 -28.14 18.72 11.64
N SER A 55 -27.63 19.64 10.82
CA SER A 55 -28.40 20.72 10.21
C SER A 55 -27.86 21.07 8.84
N SER A 56 -28.52 21.97 8.11
CA SER A 56 -28.20 22.29 6.71
C SER A 56 -26.72 22.56 6.41
N ASN A 57 -25.93 23.04 7.39
CA ASN A 57 -24.51 23.34 7.22
C ASN A 57 -23.58 22.83 8.33
N LEU A 58 -24.07 22.05 9.30
CA LEU A 58 -23.25 21.55 10.41
C LEU A 58 -23.14 20.03 10.38
N PHE A 59 -21.90 19.57 10.54
CA PHE A 59 -21.52 18.17 10.52
C PHE A 59 -20.80 17.81 11.82
N GLN A 60 -21.09 16.63 12.34
CA GLN A 60 -20.44 16.09 13.55
C GLN A 60 -19.90 14.68 13.31
N THR A 61 -18.95 14.28 14.14
CA THR A 61 -18.30 12.97 14.03
C THR A 61 -19.19 11.87 14.60
N THR A 62 -19.42 10.82 13.81
CA THR A 62 -20.19 9.64 14.23
C THR A 62 -19.36 8.72 15.14
N PRO A 63 -19.96 7.73 15.81
CA PRO A 63 -19.21 6.69 16.51
C PRO A 63 -18.18 5.98 15.59
N LEU A 64 -18.55 5.70 14.33
CA LEU A 64 -17.65 5.09 13.35
C LEU A 64 -16.47 6.02 13.00
N GLY A 65 -16.72 7.33 12.90
CA GLY A 65 -15.66 8.34 12.74
C GLY A 65 -14.69 8.37 13.92
N LYS A 66 -15.17 8.23 15.15
CA LYS A 66 -14.32 8.13 16.34
C LYS A 66 -13.49 6.84 16.35
N GLU A 67 -14.09 5.71 16.00
CA GLU A 67 -13.37 4.44 15.83
C GLU A 67 -12.22 4.57 14.81
N LEU A 68 -12.48 5.25 13.68
CA LEU A 68 -11.47 5.54 12.66
C LEU A 68 -10.29 6.31 13.26
N LEU A 69 -10.55 7.38 14.01
CA LEU A 69 -9.48 8.20 14.60
C LEU A 69 -8.68 7.43 15.66
N VAL A 70 -9.34 6.59 16.46
CA VAL A 70 -8.66 5.70 17.42
C VAL A 70 -7.72 4.73 16.69
N ALA A 71 -8.17 4.11 15.61
CA ALA A 71 -7.34 3.20 14.81
C ALA A 71 -6.15 3.93 14.17
N VAL A 72 -6.36 5.14 13.64
CA VAL A 72 -5.30 5.98 13.07
C VAL A 72 -4.26 6.37 14.11
N ARG A 73 -4.67 6.83 15.29
CA ARG A 73 -3.76 7.19 16.41
C ARG A 73 -2.90 5.99 16.85
N LYS A 74 -3.48 4.79 16.84
CA LYS A 74 -2.78 3.53 17.14
C LYS A 74 -1.93 3.01 15.97
N LYS A 75 -1.99 3.63 14.79
CA LYS A 75 -1.39 3.15 13.54
C LYS A 75 -1.86 1.75 13.16
N ALA A 76 -3.08 1.39 13.56
CA ALA A 76 -3.72 0.10 13.27
C ALA A 76 -4.35 0.14 11.87
N TRP A 77 -3.52 0.16 10.82
CA TRP A 77 -3.99 0.33 9.44
C TRP A 77 -4.92 -0.78 8.95
N ASP A 78 -4.75 -2.00 9.47
CA ASP A 78 -5.67 -3.11 9.21
C ASP A 78 -7.08 -2.80 9.77
N GLU A 79 -7.19 -2.18 10.96
CA GLU A 79 -8.48 -1.74 11.52
C GLU A 79 -9.09 -0.59 10.69
N VAL A 80 -8.27 0.36 10.24
CA VAL A 80 -8.71 1.43 9.32
C VAL A 80 -9.27 0.83 8.03
N HIS A 81 -8.60 -0.17 7.45
CA HIS A 81 -9.09 -0.88 6.28
C HIS A 81 -10.44 -1.55 6.54
N GLN A 82 -10.63 -2.22 7.68
CA GLN A 82 -11.92 -2.83 8.05
C GLN A 82 -13.05 -1.80 8.19
N ILE A 83 -12.77 -0.62 8.75
CA ILE A 83 -13.75 0.46 8.84
C ILE A 83 -14.16 0.93 7.44
N LEU A 84 -13.19 1.13 6.54
CA LEU A 84 -13.45 1.59 5.18
C LEU A 84 -14.20 0.55 4.34
N LEU A 85 -14.07 -0.75 4.61
CA LEU A 85 -14.87 -1.80 3.96
C LEU A 85 -16.38 -1.66 4.22
N LYS A 86 -16.81 -0.91 5.25
CA LYS A 86 -18.24 -0.61 5.46
C LYS A 86 -18.79 0.37 4.43
N TYR A 87 -17.93 1.09 3.71
CA TYR A 87 -18.32 1.99 2.63
C TYR A 87 -18.39 1.24 1.30
N THR A 88 -19.60 1.10 0.72
CA THR A 88 -19.86 0.32 -0.50
C THR A 88 -18.88 0.60 -1.65
N PHE A 89 -18.51 1.86 -1.86
CA PHE A 89 -17.60 2.21 -2.95
C PHE A 89 -16.16 1.72 -2.72
N TYR A 90 -15.70 1.70 -1.46
CA TYR A 90 -14.40 1.12 -1.12
C TYR A 90 -14.45 -0.40 -1.12
N PHE A 91 -15.57 -0.98 -0.64
CA PHE A 91 -15.84 -2.40 -0.69
C PHE A 91 -15.79 -2.94 -2.12
N ASP A 92 -16.60 -2.40 -3.04
CA ASP A 92 -16.68 -2.83 -4.45
C ASP A 92 -15.29 -2.81 -5.12
N PHE A 93 -14.49 -1.80 -4.81
CA PHE A 93 -13.10 -1.69 -5.26
C PHE A 93 -12.22 -2.83 -4.73
N TYR A 94 -12.23 -3.03 -3.41
CA TYR A 94 -11.35 -3.99 -2.77
C TYR A 94 -11.74 -5.43 -3.08
N GLU A 95 -13.04 -5.72 -3.19
CA GLU A 95 -13.58 -7.02 -3.58
C GLU A 95 -13.15 -7.35 -5.02
N THR A 96 -13.29 -6.40 -5.96
CA THR A 96 -12.80 -6.56 -7.34
C THR A 96 -11.29 -6.83 -7.38
N LEU A 97 -10.50 -6.08 -6.60
CA LEU A 97 -9.06 -6.33 -6.49
C LEU A 97 -8.76 -7.71 -5.90
N SER A 98 -9.55 -8.15 -4.93
CA SER A 98 -9.37 -9.45 -4.28
C SER A 98 -9.67 -10.61 -5.23
N GLN A 99 -10.76 -10.49 -6.00
CA GLN A 99 -11.23 -11.49 -6.93
C GLN A 99 -10.34 -11.62 -8.18
N TYR A 100 -9.95 -10.50 -8.79
CA TYR A 100 -9.24 -10.49 -10.07
C TYR A 100 -7.74 -10.17 -9.96
N GLY A 101 -7.25 -9.82 -8.77
CA GLY A 101 -5.84 -9.51 -8.54
C GLY A 101 -4.95 -10.76 -8.57
N PRO A 102 -3.70 -10.67 -9.09
CA PRO A 102 -2.99 -9.45 -9.48
C PRO A 102 -3.50 -8.80 -10.79
N ILE A 103 -3.79 -7.49 -10.78
CA ILE A 103 -4.41 -6.77 -11.92
C ILE A 103 -3.91 -5.32 -12.13
N GLN A 104 -3.88 -4.84 -13.37
CA GLN A 104 -3.57 -3.43 -13.67
C GLN A 104 -4.79 -2.50 -13.42
N PRO A 105 -4.61 -1.22 -13.05
CA PRO A 105 -5.72 -0.29 -12.81
C PRO A 105 -6.70 -0.13 -13.97
N GLU A 106 -6.19 -0.12 -15.21
CA GLU A 106 -7.02 -0.03 -16.42
C GLU A 106 -7.94 -1.25 -16.59
N GLN A 107 -7.44 -2.44 -16.29
CA GLN A 107 -8.21 -3.69 -16.31
C GLN A 107 -9.18 -3.77 -15.12
N MET A 108 -8.77 -3.31 -13.95
CA MET A 108 -9.63 -3.23 -12.77
C MET A 108 -10.85 -2.34 -13.03
N LEU A 109 -10.66 -1.19 -13.69
CA LEU A 109 -11.76 -0.30 -14.07
C LEU A 109 -12.79 -0.99 -14.98
N PHE A 110 -12.37 -1.94 -15.83
CA PHE A 110 -13.31 -2.72 -16.66
C PHE A 110 -14.26 -3.56 -15.80
N TYR A 111 -13.75 -4.28 -14.80
CA TYR A 111 -14.58 -5.07 -13.89
C TYR A 111 -15.43 -4.19 -12.97
N LEU A 112 -14.89 -3.07 -12.50
CA LEU A 112 -15.60 -2.14 -11.62
C LEU A 112 -16.82 -1.49 -12.28
N LYS A 113 -16.83 -1.35 -13.62
CA LYS A 113 -18.01 -0.85 -14.35
C LYS A 113 -19.24 -1.74 -14.23
N ASN A 114 -19.08 -3.00 -13.83
CA ASN A 114 -20.17 -3.94 -13.64
C ASN A 114 -20.69 -3.98 -12.19
N THR A 115 -20.10 -3.19 -11.29
CA THR A 115 -20.56 -3.08 -9.90
C THR A 115 -21.67 -2.04 -9.76
N SER A 116 -22.32 -2.01 -8.59
CA SER A 116 -23.37 -1.01 -8.29
C SER A 116 -22.82 0.43 -8.23
N SER A 117 -21.52 0.57 -7.95
CA SER A 117 -20.83 1.84 -7.80
C SER A 117 -20.33 2.40 -9.12
N SER A 118 -20.50 3.71 -9.33
CA SER A 118 -19.98 4.38 -10.55
C SER A 118 -18.50 4.75 -10.42
N PHE A 119 -17.63 3.93 -10.99
CA PHE A 119 -16.18 4.15 -11.02
C PHE A 119 -15.72 4.89 -12.29
N ASN A 120 -14.69 5.72 -12.10
CA ASN A 120 -13.89 6.30 -13.17
C ASN A 120 -12.39 6.18 -12.85
N ARG A 121 -11.53 6.52 -13.82
CA ARG A 121 -10.07 6.40 -13.68
C ARG A 121 -9.50 7.14 -12.47
N ALA A 122 -10.04 8.33 -12.15
CA ALA A 122 -9.58 9.12 -11.02
C ALA A 122 -9.93 8.45 -9.68
N SER A 123 -11.15 7.94 -9.54
CA SER A 123 -11.57 7.21 -8.34
C SER A 123 -10.76 5.92 -8.12
N VAL A 124 -10.50 5.15 -9.19
CA VAL A 124 -9.63 3.95 -9.12
C VAL A 124 -8.22 4.33 -8.69
N THR A 125 -7.65 5.39 -9.28
CA THR A 125 -6.30 5.86 -8.93
C THR A 125 -6.19 6.27 -7.46
N VAL A 126 -7.22 6.96 -6.96
CA VAL A 126 -7.29 7.36 -5.54
C VAL A 126 -7.43 6.15 -4.64
N LEU A 127 -8.27 5.17 -4.98
CA LEU A 127 -8.43 3.98 -4.15
C LEU A 127 -7.20 3.07 -4.17
N CYS A 128 -6.51 2.96 -5.31
CA CYS A 128 -5.18 2.35 -5.39
C CYS A 128 -4.20 3.01 -4.39
N ASP A 129 -4.21 4.34 -4.32
CA ASP A 129 -3.40 5.09 -3.35
C ASP A 129 -3.79 4.80 -1.90
N TRP A 130 -5.08 4.65 -1.61
CA TRP A 130 -5.57 4.31 -0.28
C TRP A 130 -5.10 2.91 0.15
N VAL A 131 -5.33 1.88 -0.68
CA VAL A 131 -5.00 0.50 -0.30
C VAL A 131 -3.51 0.28 -0.12
N GLU A 132 -2.66 0.94 -0.93
CA GLU A 132 -1.20 0.93 -0.77
C GLU A 132 -0.80 1.53 0.58
N ARG A 133 -1.39 2.67 0.97
CA ARG A 133 -1.06 3.35 2.24
C ARG A 133 -1.55 2.63 3.48
N LEU A 134 -2.67 1.93 3.35
CA LEU A 134 -3.21 1.08 4.41
C LEU A 134 -2.49 -0.26 4.52
N ASN A 135 -1.58 -0.56 3.58
CA ASN A 135 -0.90 -1.86 3.49
C ASN A 135 -1.89 -3.05 3.39
N SER A 136 -3.10 -2.78 2.86
CA SER A 136 -4.16 -3.77 2.60
C SER A 136 -4.03 -4.38 1.19
N ALA A 137 -3.31 -3.68 0.31
CA ALA A 137 -2.86 -4.17 -0.97
C ALA A 137 -1.50 -3.56 -1.31
N GLN A 138 -0.79 -4.19 -2.23
CA GLN A 138 0.47 -3.68 -2.76
C GLN A 138 0.40 -3.59 -4.27
N ARG A 139 1.18 -2.67 -4.82
CA ARG A 139 1.48 -2.61 -6.25
C ARG A 139 2.87 -3.15 -6.50
N ASN A 140 3.02 -4.05 -7.47
CA ASN A 140 4.32 -4.39 -8.03
C ASN A 140 4.91 -3.15 -8.73
N VAL A 141 6.02 -2.64 -8.22
CA VAL A 141 6.61 -1.36 -8.70
C VAL A 141 7.18 -1.45 -10.12
N PHE A 142 7.46 -2.65 -10.61
CA PHE A 142 7.98 -2.88 -11.96
C PHE A 142 6.88 -3.09 -13.01
N THR A 143 5.76 -3.71 -12.64
CA THR A 143 4.68 -4.06 -13.58
C THR A 143 3.43 -3.18 -13.44
N ASN A 144 3.32 -2.41 -12.36
CA ASN A 144 2.15 -1.61 -12.00
C ASN A 144 0.88 -2.43 -11.72
N VAL A 145 1.04 -3.73 -11.47
CA VAL A 145 -0.04 -4.65 -11.12
C VAL A 145 -0.32 -4.53 -9.61
N TYR A 146 -1.58 -4.44 -9.22
CA TYR A 146 -2.02 -4.39 -7.83
C TYR A 146 -2.53 -5.76 -7.39
N TYR A 147 -2.26 -6.12 -6.14
CA TYR A 147 -2.73 -7.35 -5.52
C TYR A 147 -3.03 -7.11 -4.03
N PRO A 148 -4.08 -7.75 -3.47
CA PRO A 148 -4.31 -7.70 -2.02
C PRO A 148 -3.16 -8.40 -1.30
N VAL A 149 -2.93 -8.05 -0.04
CA VAL A 149 -1.94 -8.72 0.79
C VAL A 149 -2.55 -9.35 2.02
N TYR A 150 -2.03 -10.50 2.42
CA TYR A 150 -2.48 -11.29 3.55
C TYR A 150 -1.30 -11.65 4.45
N ALA A 151 -1.61 -12.17 5.64
CA ALA A 151 -0.60 -12.80 6.48
C ALA A 151 0.00 -14.01 5.73
N MET A 152 1.32 -14.14 5.80
CA MET A 152 2.02 -15.27 5.21
C MET A 152 1.61 -16.57 5.91
N THR A 153 0.96 -17.46 5.16
CA THR A 153 0.49 -18.78 5.63
C THR A 153 1.14 -19.94 4.88
N THR A 154 1.77 -19.65 3.73
CA THR A 154 2.43 -20.63 2.86
C THR A 154 3.95 -20.46 2.94
N PRO A 155 4.75 -21.55 2.90
CA PRO A 155 6.20 -21.45 2.84
C PRO A 155 6.68 -20.66 1.61
N MET A 156 7.67 -19.80 1.81
CA MET A 156 8.16 -18.89 0.76
C MET A 156 9.15 -19.56 -0.19
N LEU A 157 9.91 -20.55 0.28
CA LEU A 157 11.05 -21.11 -0.44
C LEU A 157 10.71 -21.66 -1.84
N PRO A 158 9.63 -22.45 -2.05
CA PRO A 158 9.32 -22.98 -3.36
C PRO A 158 9.11 -21.87 -4.41
N GLU A 159 8.38 -20.83 -4.02
CA GLU A 159 8.10 -19.70 -4.92
C GLU A 159 9.34 -18.81 -5.10
N PHE A 160 10.14 -18.61 -4.05
CA PHE A 160 11.42 -17.91 -4.14
C PHE A 160 12.35 -18.55 -5.18
N LEU A 161 12.52 -19.88 -5.13
CA LEU A 161 13.38 -20.61 -6.07
C LEU A 161 12.84 -20.57 -7.50
N ARG A 162 11.52 -20.66 -7.65
CA ARG A 162 10.87 -20.54 -8.95
C ARG A 162 11.13 -19.17 -9.57
N VAL A 163 10.85 -18.09 -8.82
CA VAL A 163 11.10 -16.71 -9.25
C VAL A 163 12.58 -16.48 -9.55
N TYR A 164 13.47 -16.95 -8.68
CA TYR A 164 14.91 -16.84 -8.88
C TYR A 164 15.33 -17.48 -10.20
N THR A 165 14.87 -18.70 -10.46
CA THR A 165 15.19 -19.44 -11.70
C THR A 165 14.65 -18.71 -12.94
N GLU A 166 13.41 -18.23 -12.89
CA GLU A 166 12.80 -17.47 -14.00
C GLU A 166 13.54 -16.17 -14.32
N LEU A 167 13.93 -15.41 -13.29
CA LEU A 167 14.68 -14.16 -13.46
C LEU A 167 16.11 -14.42 -13.92
N ASN A 168 16.73 -15.51 -13.46
CA ASN A 168 18.08 -15.90 -13.87
C ASN A 168 18.11 -16.45 -15.31
N ALA A 169 17.08 -17.20 -15.74
CA ALA A 169 16.99 -17.75 -17.10
C ALA A 169 16.89 -16.68 -18.19
N ARG A 170 16.32 -15.50 -17.86
CA ARG A 170 16.23 -14.36 -18.78
C ARG A 170 17.58 -13.66 -19.04
N ALA A 171 18.65 -14.03 -18.32
CA ALA A 171 19.97 -13.38 -18.43
C ALA A 171 20.93 -13.99 -19.48
N GLY A 172 20.53 -15.04 -20.21
CA GLY A 172 21.29 -15.59 -21.34
C GLY A 172 22.06 -16.90 -21.07
N ILE A 173 22.36 -17.65 -22.13
CA ILE A 173 22.72 -19.10 -22.09
C ILE A 173 24.17 -19.37 -21.64
N SER A 174 25.08 -18.39 -21.64
CA SER A 174 26.53 -18.68 -21.56
C SER A 174 27.21 -18.50 -20.18
N LEU A 175 26.55 -17.96 -19.15
CA LEU A 175 27.16 -17.79 -17.82
C LEU A 175 26.12 -18.06 -16.73
N ARG A 176 25.89 -19.34 -16.41
CA ARG A 176 25.18 -19.78 -15.20
C ARG A 176 26.00 -19.41 -13.98
N GLN A 177 25.88 -18.15 -13.58
CA GLN A 177 26.19 -17.55 -12.29
C GLN A 177 26.15 -16.03 -12.57
N ARG A 178 25.44 -15.20 -11.80
CA ARG A 178 25.95 -14.95 -10.46
C ARG A 178 25.01 -14.23 -9.50
N TYR A 179 24.07 -13.37 -9.92
CA TYR A 179 23.39 -12.49 -8.95
C TYR A 179 22.07 -11.94 -9.51
N VAL A 180 20.95 -12.15 -8.81
CA VAL A 180 19.62 -11.61 -9.14
C VAL A 180 19.28 -10.47 -8.18
N GLU A 181 18.68 -9.40 -8.70
CA GLU A 181 18.26 -8.25 -7.89
C GLU A 181 17.19 -8.65 -6.87
N ILE A 182 17.50 -8.46 -5.59
CA ILE A 182 16.59 -8.76 -4.48
C ILE A 182 15.26 -8.00 -4.63
N PRO A 183 15.22 -6.71 -5.00
CA PRO A 183 13.95 -6.02 -5.23
C PRO A 183 13.07 -6.69 -6.28
N LYS A 184 13.64 -7.22 -7.37
CA LYS A 184 12.87 -7.91 -8.42
C LYS A 184 12.28 -9.23 -7.92
N ILE A 185 13.07 -10.01 -7.16
CA ILE A 185 12.58 -11.24 -6.54
C ILE A 185 11.47 -10.90 -5.54
N ARG A 186 11.70 -9.93 -4.65
CA ARG A 186 10.74 -9.49 -3.64
C ARG A 186 9.40 -9.17 -4.27
N GLU A 187 9.36 -8.30 -5.28
CA GLU A 187 8.09 -7.91 -5.91
C GLU A 187 7.38 -9.09 -6.57
N ALA A 188 8.11 -9.97 -7.26
CA ALA A 188 7.52 -11.12 -7.94
C ALA A 188 7.00 -12.18 -6.95
N VAL A 189 7.76 -12.49 -5.89
CA VAL A 189 7.31 -13.43 -4.85
C VAL A 189 6.13 -12.85 -4.06
N CYS A 190 6.21 -11.58 -3.66
CA CYS A 190 5.11 -10.92 -2.94
C CYS A 190 3.83 -10.89 -3.76
N GLU A 191 3.90 -10.59 -5.07
CA GLU A 191 2.75 -10.60 -5.97
C GLU A 191 2.11 -11.99 -6.07
N ARG A 192 2.93 -13.04 -6.22
CA ARG A 192 2.46 -14.42 -6.42
C ARG A 192 1.89 -15.04 -5.16
N LEU A 193 2.53 -14.80 -4.02
CA LEU A 193 2.08 -15.31 -2.72
C LEU A 193 1.07 -14.39 -2.03
N LYS A 194 0.83 -13.19 -2.59
CA LYS A 194 -0.02 -12.14 -1.98
C LYS A 194 0.41 -11.82 -0.53
N ILE A 195 1.72 -11.72 -0.29
CA ILE A 195 2.30 -11.39 1.02
C ILE A 195 2.87 -9.97 1.05
N ARG A 196 3.08 -9.44 2.26
CA ARG A 196 3.69 -8.12 2.45
C ARG A 196 5.19 -8.19 2.20
N ARG A 197 5.78 -7.09 1.70
CA ARG A 197 7.24 -6.96 1.51
C ARG A 197 8.04 -7.22 2.78
N HIS A 198 7.51 -6.77 3.92
CA HIS A 198 8.12 -6.99 5.23
C HIS A 198 8.21 -8.49 5.58
N ASP A 199 7.16 -9.25 5.28
CA ASP A 199 7.13 -10.69 5.54
C ASP A 199 8.14 -11.41 4.65
N PHE A 200 8.24 -11.03 3.37
CA PHE A 200 9.29 -11.50 2.47
C PHE A 200 10.69 -11.21 3.03
N ASP A 201 10.96 -9.97 3.45
CA ASP A 201 12.29 -9.59 3.93
C ASP A 201 12.69 -10.37 5.20
N LYS A 202 11.74 -10.55 6.13
CA LYS A 202 11.96 -11.35 7.35
C LYS A 202 12.25 -12.80 7.01
N GLU A 203 11.45 -13.39 6.13
CA GLU A 203 11.57 -14.80 5.77
C GLU A 203 12.80 -15.07 4.90
N PHE A 204 13.15 -14.14 4.01
CA PHE A 204 14.34 -14.24 3.18
C PHE A 204 15.62 -14.09 4.02
N LEU A 205 15.63 -13.23 5.05
CA LEU A 205 16.71 -13.19 6.04
C LEU A 205 16.84 -14.52 6.79
N ARG A 206 15.73 -15.11 7.26
CA ARG A 206 15.71 -16.41 7.94
C ARG A 206 16.30 -17.50 7.04
N LEU A 207 15.84 -17.56 5.80
CA LEU A 207 16.32 -18.49 4.78
C LEU A 207 17.82 -18.32 4.52
N TYR A 208 18.29 -17.08 4.35
CA TYR A 208 19.72 -16.80 4.16
C TYR A 208 20.56 -17.28 5.35
N MET A 209 20.13 -17.00 6.58
CA MET A 209 20.88 -17.39 7.79
C MET A 209 20.97 -18.91 7.95
N ASN A 210 19.94 -19.64 7.53
CA ASN A 210 19.93 -21.12 7.55
C ASN A 210 20.79 -21.75 6.46
N ASN A 211 21.18 -20.99 5.43
CA ASN A 211 21.81 -21.51 4.21
C ASN A 211 23.07 -20.72 3.83
N ILE A 212 23.83 -20.25 4.82
CA ILE A 212 25.09 -19.55 4.60
C ILE A 212 26.05 -20.46 3.80
N GLY A 213 26.59 -19.93 2.70
CA GLY A 213 27.46 -20.67 1.77
C GLY A 213 26.70 -21.27 0.59
N THR A 214 25.40 -21.55 0.74
CA THR A 214 24.51 -21.92 -0.37
C THR A 214 23.83 -20.68 -0.95
N ILE A 215 23.42 -19.74 -0.11
CA ILE A 215 22.91 -18.42 -0.51
C ILE A 215 23.99 -17.37 -0.24
N GLU A 216 24.36 -16.60 -1.27
CA GLU A 216 25.29 -15.47 -1.15
C GLU A 216 24.59 -14.15 -1.41
N LEU A 217 24.88 -13.15 -0.56
CA LEU A 217 24.40 -11.79 -0.72
C LEU A 217 25.53 -10.87 -1.19
N SER A 218 25.23 -10.04 -2.20
CA SER A 218 26.18 -9.03 -2.71
C SER A 218 25.59 -7.62 -2.62
N GLY A 219 26.46 -6.67 -2.26
CA GLY A 219 26.16 -5.24 -2.37
C GLY A 219 25.99 -4.78 -3.82
N ALA A 220 25.51 -3.55 -4.01
CA ALA A 220 25.47 -2.91 -5.32
C ALA A 220 26.71 -2.03 -5.55
N PRO A 221 27.32 -2.02 -6.75
CA PRO A 221 28.26 -0.98 -7.14
C PRO A 221 27.60 0.41 -7.02
N ILE A 222 28.40 1.44 -6.71
CA ILE A 222 27.93 2.82 -6.49
C ILE A 222 27.07 3.36 -7.67
N THR A 223 27.29 2.84 -8.89
CA THR A 223 26.75 3.34 -10.17
C THR A 223 25.61 2.53 -10.81
N THR A 224 24.98 1.57 -10.12
CA THR A 224 24.04 0.65 -10.80
C THR A 224 22.60 1.17 -10.98
N HIS A 225 22.02 0.86 -12.16
CA HIS A 225 20.60 1.07 -12.54
C HIS A 225 19.59 0.33 -11.64
N SER A 226 20.04 -0.59 -10.78
CA SER A 226 19.22 -1.28 -9.78
C SER A 226 18.62 -0.36 -8.72
N LYS A 227 19.03 0.92 -8.70
CA LYS A 227 18.47 2.00 -7.87
C LYS A 227 17.46 2.90 -8.61
N ILE A 228 17.09 2.57 -9.85
CA ILE A 228 16.23 3.41 -10.69
C ILE A 228 14.95 2.67 -11.07
N THR A 229 13.86 2.95 -10.36
CA THR A 229 12.48 2.70 -10.83
C THR A 229 11.81 4.05 -11.05
N SER A 230 10.88 4.09 -12.01
CA SER A 230 10.05 5.28 -12.24
C SER A 230 8.96 5.46 -11.17
N LYS A 231 8.80 4.49 -10.24
CA LYS A 231 7.67 4.44 -9.30
C LYS A 231 8.14 4.17 -7.87
N HIS A 232 7.53 4.89 -6.95
CA HIS A 232 7.81 4.92 -5.52
C HIS A 232 6.80 4.08 -4.72
N ILE A 233 7.20 3.59 -3.55
CA ILE A 233 6.28 3.02 -2.56
C ILE A 233 5.64 4.14 -1.77
N LYS A 234 4.32 4.06 -1.67
CA LYS A 234 3.52 5.04 -0.95
C LYS A 234 3.33 4.58 0.49
N SER A 235 3.60 5.48 1.41
CA SER A 235 3.39 5.25 2.84
C SER A 235 2.65 6.43 3.45
N LEU A 236 2.14 6.26 4.65
CA LEU A 236 1.38 7.28 5.35
C LEU A 236 2.08 7.58 6.67
N ILE A 237 2.40 8.85 6.87
CA ILE A 237 2.93 9.34 8.14
C ILE A 237 1.81 10.15 8.81
N PHE A 238 1.42 9.70 9.99
CA PHE A 238 0.52 10.40 10.87
C PHE A 238 1.32 11.21 11.88
N THR A 239 1.01 12.50 12.00
CA THR A 239 1.54 13.39 13.03
C THR A 239 0.38 14.14 13.68
N GLU A 240 0.28 14.08 15.00
CA GLU A 240 -0.71 14.83 15.80
C GLU A 240 0.04 15.88 16.64
N MET A 241 -0.39 17.14 16.49
CA MET A 241 0.06 18.31 17.25
C MET A 241 -1.16 18.87 18.02
N PRO A 242 -0.97 19.68 19.08
CA PRO A 242 -2.08 20.11 19.94
C PRO A 242 -3.30 20.71 19.22
N ASN A 243 -3.09 21.38 18.07
CA ASN A 243 -4.13 22.07 17.32
C ASN A 243 -4.24 21.62 15.84
N GLU A 244 -3.52 20.56 15.46
CA GLU A 244 -3.41 20.16 14.06
C GLU A 244 -3.08 18.67 13.95
N MET A 245 -3.69 17.99 13.00
CA MET A 245 -3.34 16.64 12.63
C MET A 245 -3.00 16.61 11.15
N ILE A 246 -1.82 16.07 10.82
CA ILE A 246 -1.28 16.06 9.46
C ILE A 246 -1.12 14.62 9.00
N MET A 247 -1.73 14.33 7.85
CA MET A 247 -1.58 13.07 7.13
C MET A 247 -0.60 13.25 5.98
N LYS A 248 0.69 13.08 6.24
CA LYS A 248 1.71 13.25 5.21
C LYS A 248 1.75 12.00 4.34
N LEU A 249 1.40 12.21 3.07
CA LEU A 249 1.50 11.21 2.02
C LEU A 249 2.94 11.15 1.51
N THR A 250 3.67 10.10 1.88
CA THR A 250 5.06 9.89 1.43
C THR A 250 5.13 8.90 0.28
N SER A 251 6.25 8.99 -0.44
CA SER A 251 6.52 8.29 -1.68
C SER A 251 8.02 8.02 -1.76
N GLU A 252 8.47 6.92 -1.17
CA GLU A 252 9.90 6.59 -1.06
C GLU A 252 10.36 5.71 -2.23
N ARG A 253 11.60 5.92 -2.69
CA ARG A 253 12.23 5.01 -3.65
C ARG A 253 12.57 3.72 -2.92
N TYR A 254 11.64 2.77 -2.91
CA TYR A 254 11.88 1.49 -2.27
C TYR A 254 12.54 0.53 -3.26
N LEU A 255 13.82 0.80 -3.50
CA LEU A 255 14.74 -0.15 -4.10
C LEU A 255 15.81 -0.54 -3.09
N ASN A 256 15.53 -0.36 -1.81
CA ASN A 256 16.37 -0.88 -0.76
C ASN A 256 16.48 -2.38 -0.97
N GLY A 257 17.71 -2.86 -0.98
CA GLY A 257 18.00 -4.29 -0.93
C GLY A 257 17.54 -4.89 0.40
N ILE A 258 18.28 -5.84 0.93
CA ILE A 258 18.05 -6.41 2.26
C ILE A 258 19.14 -5.94 3.21
N THR A 259 18.78 -5.64 4.46
CA THR A 259 19.74 -5.27 5.49
C THR A 259 20.05 -6.49 6.35
N CYS A 260 21.31 -6.89 6.41
CA CYS A 260 21.81 -7.96 7.27
C CYS A 260 23.08 -7.46 7.98
N ASN A 261 23.12 -7.53 9.32
CA ASN A 261 24.24 -7.08 10.15
C ASN A 261 24.72 -5.65 9.82
N SER A 262 23.78 -4.71 9.72
CA SER A 262 24.02 -3.29 9.38
C SER A 262 24.62 -3.02 8.00
N LYS A 263 24.69 -4.04 7.13
CA LYS A 263 25.08 -3.90 5.71
C LYS A 263 23.88 -4.12 4.81
N GLN A 264 23.83 -3.39 3.70
CA GLN A 264 22.76 -3.47 2.72
C GLN A 264 23.23 -4.25 1.48
N TYR A 265 22.48 -5.29 1.11
CA TYR A 265 22.77 -6.16 -0.02
C TYR A 265 21.65 -6.04 -1.06
N TYR A 266 22.01 -5.94 -2.34
CA TYR A 266 21.04 -5.68 -3.41
C TYR A 266 20.86 -6.87 -4.35
N TYR A 267 21.76 -7.84 -4.27
CA TYR A 267 21.75 -9.00 -5.13
C TYR A 267 21.90 -10.28 -4.32
N VAL A 268 21.31 -11.36 -4.82
CA VAL A 268 21.41 -12.72 -4.26
C VAL A 268 21.88 -13.71 -5.31
N ALA A 269 22.78 -14.61 -4.90
CA ALA A 269 23.13 -15.82 -5.63
C ALA A 269 22.62 -17.03 -4.85
N VAL A 270 22.12 -18.04 -5.57
CA VAL A 270 21.84 -19.36 -5.01
C VAL A 270 22.76 -20.34 -5.70
N HIS A 271 23.71 -20.88 -4.93
CA HIS A 271 24.62 -21.94 -5.35
C HIS A 271 23.96 -23.29 -5.09
N GLY A 272 24.22 -24.29 -5.93
CA GLY A 272 23.54 -25.58 -5.84
C GLY A 272 23.68 -26.26 -4.46
N GLY A 273 22.72 -27.12 -4.12
CA GLY A 273 22.60 -27.79 -2.82
C GLY A 273 21.15 -27.79 -2.34
N ASP A 274 20.81 -28.66 -1.38
CA ASP A 274 19.49 -28.63 -0.75
C ASP A 274 19.39 -27.40 0.16
N ILE A 275 18.33 -26.61 -0.02
CA ILE A 275 18.07 -25.42 0.80
C ILE A 275 17.13 -25.81 1.92
N ILE A 276 17.54 -25.47 3.14
CA ILE A 276 16.84 -25.78 4.38
C ILE A 276 15.90 -24.63 4.71
N GLU A 277 14.60 -24.91 4.90
CA GLU A 277 13.66 -23.92 5.42
C GLU A 277 13.96 -23.54 6.87
#